data_AF-A0A2S4VJD4-F1
#
_entry.id   AF-A0A2S4VJD4-F1
#
_cell.length_a   1.000
_cell.length_b   1.000
_cell.length_c   1.000
_cell.angle_alpha   90.00
_cell.angle_beta   90.00
_cell.angle_gamma   90.00
#
_symmetry.space_group_name_H-M   'P 1'
#
loop_
_entity.id
_entity.type
_entity.pdbx_description
1 polymer ?
#
loop_
_entity_poly.entity_id
_entity_poly.type
_entity_poly.pdbx_seq_one_letter_code
_entity_poly.pdbx_strand_id
1 'polypeptide(L)' 'MIAIDRLSYFNLKQRFSILYSFDDQLIQCLLKILQIDPHKQWEAKQILDDKGWLGETDD' A
#
# COMPACT_ATOMS: atom_id res chain seq x y z
N MET A 1 10.14 -16.26 12.13
CA MET A 1 10.16 -15.99 10.68
C MET A 1 8.71 -15.85 10.25
N ILE A 2 8.17 -14.63 10.35
CA ILE A 2 6.83 -14.34 9.86
C ILE A 2 7.04 -14.11 8.37
N ALA A 3 6.72 -15.11 7.56
CA ALA A 3 6.55 -14.90 6.13
C ALA A 3 5.41 -13.89 5.97
N ILE A 4 5.74 -12.61 5.84
CA ILE A 4 4.78 -11.59 5.46
C ILE A 4 4.53 -11.86 3.98
N ASP A 5 3.54 -12.72 3.74
CA ASP A 5 3.06 -13.11 2.43
C ASP A 5 3.00 -11.85 1.55
N ARG A 6 3.75 -11.83 0.44
CA ARG A 6 3.78 -10.72 -0.54
C ARG A 6 2.35 -10.30 -1.01
N LEU A 7 1.37 -11.15 -0.74
CA LEU A 7 -0.06 -11.03 -1.04
C LEU A 7 -0.96 -10.61 0.14
N SER A 8 -0.46 -10.49 1.38
CA SER A 8 -1.31 -10.27 2.57
C SER A 8 -2.01 -8.91 2.60
N TYR A 9 -1.50 -7.91 1.87
CA TYR A 9 -2.10 -6.58 1.80
C TYR A 9 -2.86 -6.43 0.48
N PHE A 10 -4.18 -6.51 0.56
CA PHE A 10 -5.05 -6.42 -0.62
C PHE A 10 -4.94 -5.04 -1.28
N ASN A 11 -4.82 -3.94 -0.52
CA ASN A 11 -4.76 -2.61 -1.11
C ASN A 11 -3.76 -1.67 -0.42
N LEU A 12 -3.52 -0.51 -1.04
CA LEU A 12 -2.60 0.50 -0.52
C LEU A 12 -2.91 0.92 0.91
N LYS A 13 -4.20 1.07 1.28
CA LYS A 13 -4.58 1.41 2.65
C LYS A 13 -4.05 0.39 3.66
N GLN A 14 -4.24 -0.90 3.40
CA GLN A 14 -3.74 -1.95 4.29
C GLN A 14 -2.21 -1.96 4.37
N ARG A 15 -1.54 -1.75 3.24
CA ARG A 15 -0.07 -1.70 3.21
C ARG A 15 0.47 -0.52 4.02
N PHE A 16 -0.09 0.68 3.84
CA PHE A 16 0.28 1.86 4.61
C PHE A 16 0.02 1.72 6.11
N SER A 17 -1.13 1.14 6.46
CA SER A 17 -1.49 0.93 7.86
C SER A 17 -0.57 -0.09 8.54
N ILE A 18 -0.21 -1.19 7.86
CA ILE A 18 0.49 -2.30 8.52
C ILE A 18 2.02 -2.16 8.45
N LEU A 19 2.57 -1.85 7.27
CA LEU A 19 4.03 -1.74 7.12
C LEU A 19 4.58 -0.43 7.70
N TYR A 20 3.82 0.66 7.56
CA TYR A 20 4.30 1.99 7.93
C TYR A 20 3.60 2.54 9.18
N SER A 21 2.64 1.81 9.74
CA SER A 21 1.88 2.24 10.92
C SER A 21 1.22 3.62 10.76
N PHE A 22 0.84 3.98 9.53
CA PHE A 22 0.17 5.25 9.26
C PHE A 22 -1.26 5.22 9.78
N ASP A 23 -1.71 6.34 10.35
CA ASP A 23 -3.10 6.51 10.75
C ASP A 23 -4.01 6.74 9.53
N ASP A 24 -5.31 6.55 9.73
CA ASP A 24 -6.31 6.64 8.67
C ASP A 24 -6.39 8.04 8.03
N GLN A 25 -6.12 9.12 8.77
CA GLN A 25 -6.14 10.48 8.20
C GLN A 25 -4.95 10.70 7.28
N LEU A 26 -3.75 10.28 7.70
CA LEU A 26 -2.55 10.36 6.87
C LEU A 26 -2.69 9.53 5.59
N ILE A 27 -3.23 8.31 5.69
CA ILE A 27 -3.47 7.45 4.53
C ILE A 27 -4.43 8.13 3.54
N GLN A 28 -5.53 8.71 4.02
CA GLN A 28 -6.48 9.43 3.16
C GLN A 28 -5.85 10.65 2.49
N CYS A 29 -4.99 11.39 3.20
CA CYS A 29 -4.23 12.49 2.61
C CYS A 29 -3.31 12.00 1.49
N LEU A 30 -2.56 10.91 1.71
CA LEU A 30 -1.68 10.33 0.70
C LEU A 30 -2.45 9.85 -0.54
N LEU A 31 -3.56 9.13 -0.34
CA LEU A 31 -4.39 8.67 -1.45
C LEU A 31 -4.95 9.83 -2.28
N LYS A 32 -5.34 10.94 -1.62
CA LYS A 32 -5.79 12.16 -2.31
C LYS A 32 -4.67 12.86 -3.07
N ILE A 33 -3.48 12.99 -2.49
CA ILE A 33 -2.31 13.59 -3.15
C ILE A 33 -1.95 12.80 -4.41
N LEU A 34 -1.97 11.48 -4.30
CA LEU A 34 -1.71 10.56 -5.41
C LEU A 34 -2.88 10.46 -6.39
N GLN A 35 -4.00 11.14 -6.12
CA GLN A 35 -5.24 11.11 -6.91
C GLN A 35 -5.74 9.68 -7.17
N ILE A 36 -5.55 8.80 -6.19
CA ILE A 36 -5.95 7.40 -6.28
C ILE A 36 -7.43 7.31 -5.95
N ASP A 37 -8.20 6.77 -6.88
CA ASP A 37 -9.61 6.45 -6.65
C ASP A 37 -9.72 5.43 -5.50
N PRO A 38 -10.54 5.70 -4.46
CA PRO A 38 -10.68 4.82 -3.32
C PRO A 38 -11.17 3.41 -3.68
N HIS A 39 -11.88 3.23 -4.79
CA HIS A 39 -12.32 1.93 -5.31
C HIS A 39 -11.24 1.20 -6.13
N LYS A 40 -10.18 1.91 -6.55
CA LYS A 40 -9.06 1.35 -7.33
C LYS A 40 -7.76 1.21 -6.55
N GLN A 41 -7.80 1.30 -5.22
CA GLN A 41 -6.60 1.18 -4.38
C GLN A 41 -5.87 -0.17 -4.53
N TRP A 42 -6.57 -1.24 -4.89
CA TRP A 42 -5.97 -2.54 -5.19
C TRP A 42 -5.16 -2.49 -6.49
N GLU A 43 -5.75 -1.94 -7.56
CA GLU A 43 -5.10 -1.78 -8.87
C GLU A 43 -3.90 -0.84 -8.77
N ALA A 44 -4.04 0.26 -8.04
CA ALA A 44 -2.96 1.19 -7.76
C ALA A 44 -1.82 0.51 -6.96
N LYS A 45 -2.14 -0.38 -6.01
CA LYS A 45 -1.12 -1.18 -5.32
C LYS A 45 -0.33 -2.02 -6.32
N GLN A 46 -1.01 -2.78 -7.19
CA GLN A 46 -0.37 -3.64 -8.19
C GLN A 46 0.56 -2.84 -9.11
N ILE A 47 0.08 -1.72 -9.66
CA ILE A 47 0.88 -0.87 -10.55
C ILE A 47 2.13 -0.31 -9.84
N LEU A 48 1.99 0.11 -8.58
CA LEU A 48 3.11 0.67 -7.82
C LEU A 48 4.10 -0.42 -7.38
N ASP A 49 3.61 -1.63 -7.13
CA ASP A 49 4.42 -2.81 -6.80
C ASP A 49 5.22 -3.28 -8.02
N ASP A 50 4.59 -3.39 -9.19
CA ASP A 50 5.24 -3.73 -10.47
C ASP A 50 6.35 -2.74 -10.85
N LYS A 51 6.19 -1.48 -10.45
CA LYS A 51 7.20 -0.43 -10.63
C LYS A 51 8.31 -0.45 -9.57
N GLY A 52 8.18 -1.25 -8.52
CA GLY A 52 9.09 -1.26 -7.37
C GLY A 52 9.03 0.01 -6.51
N TRP A 53 7.97 0.82 -6.64
CA TRP A 53 7.87 2.12 -5.96
C TRP A 53 7.40 2.03 -4.51
N LEU A 54 6.90 0.86 -4.11
CA LEU A 54 6.47 0.59 -2.73
C LEU A 54 7.60 0.05 -1.83
N GLY A 55 8.83 0.11 -2.33
CA GLY A 55 10.02 -0.43 -1.70
C GLY A 55 10.14 -1.94 -1.86
N GLU A 56 11.37 -2.44 -1.79
CA GLU A 56 11.63 -3.85 -1.59
C GLU A 56 11.18 -4.19 -0.16
N THR A 57 10.26 -5.14 0.00
CA THR A 57 10.10 -5.80 1.30
C THR A 57 11.30 -6.73 1.43
N ASP A 58 12.36 -6.28 2.12
CA ASP A 58 13.48 -7.13 2.48
C ASP A 58 12.96 -8.45 3.07
N ASP A 59 13.43 -9.55 2.47
CA ASP A 59 13.06 -10.96 2.75
C ASP A 59 13.57 -11.41 4.15
#